data_AF-A0A1B7NLJ5-F1
#
_entry.id   AF-A0A1B7NLJ5-F1
#
_cell.length_a   1.000
_cell.length_b   1.000
_cell.length_c   1.000
_cell.angle_alpha   90.00
_cell.angle_beta   90.00
_cell.angle_gamma   90.00
#
_symmetry.space_group_name_H-M   'P 1'
#
loop_
_entity.id
_entity.type
_entity.pdbx_description
1 polymer ?
#
loop_
_entity_poly.entity_id
_entity_poly.type
_entity_poly.pdbx_seq_one_letter_code
_entity_poly.pdbx_strand_id
1 'polypeptide(L)'
;MQLINKFMALALLLAPLALAAPTNDASPAGAVSAASIVGTVSVDDPSTLGCKPGAYACRCGWGGKECWLEVCNALGRWQTSANCRDRSSPNGPETCRNGPNDTAYCI
;
A
#
# COMPACT_ATOMS: atom_id res chain seq x y z
N MET A 1 -5.98 -59.72 21.63
CA MET A 1 -4.67 -59.49 20.97
C MET A 1 -4.97 -58.88 19.60
N GLN A 2 -4.83 -57.57 19.45
CA GLN A 2 -5.13 -56.84 18.21
C GLN A 2 -3.86 -56.68 17.37
N LEU A 3 -3.99 -57.04 16.08
CA LEU A 3 -2.91 -57.07 15.09
C LEU A 3 -2.48 -55.67 14.66
N ILE A 4 -1.20 -55.37 14.93
CA ILE A 4 -0.20 -54.72 14.06
C ILE A 4 -0.78 -54.01 12.82
N ASN A 5 -0.95 -52.69 12.91
CA ASN A 5 -1.18 -51.86 11.74
C ASN A 5 0.15 -51.58 11.02
N LYS A 6 0.21 -52.12 9.80
CA LYS A 6 1.27 -51.99 8.81
C LYS A 6 1.44 -50.55 8.35
N PHE A 7 2.71 -50.20 8.20
CA PHE A 7 3.27 -49.08 7.45
C PHE A 7 2.51 -48.79 6.15
N MET A 8 2.13 -47.53 5.97
CA MET A 8 1.92 -46.92 4.65
C MET A 8 2.88 -45.75 4.54
N ALA A 9 4.07 -46.03 3.99
CA ALA A 9 5.03 -45.03 3.57
C ALA A 9 4.44 -44.30 2.35
N LEU A 10 4.14 -43.01 2.52
CA LEU A 10 3.74 -42.16 1.41
C LEU A 10 5.02 -41.67 0.71
N ALA A 11 5.36 -42.34 -0.39
CA ALA A 11 6.47 -41.99 -1.26
C ALA A 11 6.19 -40.63 -1.94
N LEU A 12 6.96 -39.61 -1.58
CA LEU A 12 7.04 -38.33 -2.29
C LEU A 12 7.74 -38.58 -3.64
N LEU A 13 6.95 -38.84 -4.67
CA LEU A 13 7.41 -38.92 -6.05
C LEU A 13 7.87 -37.53 -6.53
N LEU A 14 9.13 -37.50 -6.99
CA LEU A 14 9.80 -36.37 -7.61
C LEU A 14 9.12 -35.97 -8.93
N ALA A 15 9.06 -34.67 -9.21
CA ALA A 15 9.32 -34.16 -10.55
C ALA A 15 9.90 -32.72 -10.47
N PRO A 16 11.07 -32.47 -11.10
CA PRO A 16 11.68 -31.14 -11.21
C PRO A 16 11.14 -30.39 -12.43
N LEU A 17 10.93 -29.07 -12.32
CA LEU A 17 10.90 -28.19 -13.49
C LEU A 17 12.04 -27.17 -13.39
N ALA A 18 12.96 -27.30 -14.36
CA ALA A 18 14.05 -26.41 -14.72
C ALA A 18 13.58 -24.95 -14.90
N LEU A 19 14.30 -23.95 -14.37
CA LEU A 19 15.49 -23.28 -14.93
C LEU A 19 15.17 -22.34 -16.12
N ALA A 20 15.10 -21.04 -15.84
CA ALA A 20 15.48 -19.98 -16.77
C ALA A 20 16.18 -18.86 -15.97
N ALA A 21 17.51 -18.87 -16.05
CA ALA A 21 18.34 -17.77 -15.57
C ALA A 21 18.16 -16.55 -16.49
N PRO A 22 18.11 -15.31 -15.97
CA PRO A 22 18.30 -14.14 -16.80
C PRO A 22 19.77 -14.07 -17.24
N THR A 23 19.96 -13.98 -18.55
CA THR A 23 21.22 -13.74 -19.26
C THR A 23 21.93 -12.48 -18.74
N ASN A 24 23.24 -12.62 -18.49
CA ASN A 24 24.19 -11.51 -18.31
C ASN A 24 24.13 -10.55 -19.52
N ASP A 25 24.20 -9.24 -19.28
CA ASP A 25 25.16 -8.37 -19.97
C ASP A 25 25.31 -7.01 -19.27
N ALA A 26 26.59 -6.64 -19.06
CA ALA A 26 27.14 -5.29 -18.87
C ALA A 26 26.68 -4.40 -17.67
N SER A 27 27.62 -4.20 -16.72
CA SER A 27 27.86 -2.91 -16.02
C SER A 27 28.26 -1.80 -17.02
N PRO A 28 28.49 -0.50 -16.65
CA PRO A 28 28.23 0.29 -15.44
C PRO A 28 27.53 1.65 -15.72
N ALA A 29 27.33 2.43 -14.66
CA ALA A 29 27.39 3.90 -14.60
C ALA A 29 26.84 4.77 -15.77
N GLY A 30 25.82 5.56 -15.44
CA GLY A 30 25.69 6.94 -15.93
C GLY A 30 24.94 7.13 -17.25
N ALA A 31 23.70 7.58 -17.17
CA ALA A 31 23.13 8.52 -18.14
C ALA A 31 21.87 9.16 -17.55
N VAL A 32 22.02 10.39 -17.07
CA VAL A 32 20.98 11.40 -17.22
C VAL A 32 20.62 11.52 -18.70
N SER A 33 19.33 11.60 -19.04
CA SER A 33 18.81 12.58 -20.01
C SER A 33 17.29 12.47 -20.15
N ALA A 34 16.70 13.65 -20.23
CA ALA A 34 15.29 13.94 -20.30
C ALA A 34 14.59 13.26 -21.50
N ALA A 35 13.44 12.67 -21.23
CA ALA A 35 12.37 12.56 -22.21
C ALA A 35 11.18 13.35 -21.67
N SER A 36 11.08 14.58 -22.16
CA SER A 36 9.91 15.44 -22.04
C SER A 36 8.73 14.72 -22.69
N ILE A 37 7.81 14.17 -21.89
CA ILE A 37 6.51 13.71 -22.39
C ILE A 37 5.53 14.83 -22.09
N VAL A 38 5.46 15.77 -23.04
CA VAL A 38 4.27 16.60 -23.21
C VAL A 38 3.16 15.66 -23.68
N GLY A 39 2.40 15.16 -22.73
CA GLY A 39 1.23 14.32 -22.96
C GLY A 39 0.17 14.72 -21.94
N THR A 40 -0.46 15.87 -22.21
CA THR A 40 -1.80 16.28 -21.74
C THR A 40 -2.29 15.53 -20.49
N VAL A 41 -1.92 16.05 -19.31
CA VAL A 41 -2.66 15.74 -18.08
C VAL A 41 -4.05 16.32 -18.29
N SER A 42 -5.01 15.41 -18.49
CA SER A 42 -6.42 15.71 -18.62
C SER A 42 -6.84 16.69 -17.53
N VAL A 43 -7.40 17.78 -18.01
CA VAL A 43 -8.14 18.80 -17.26
C VAL A 43 -9.05 18.10 -16.24
N ASP A 44 -8.93 18.55 -15.00
CA ASP A 44 -9.93 18.49 -13.93
C ASP A 44 -11.33 18.07 -14.40
N ASP A 45 -11.65 16.78 -14.23
CA ASP A 45 -13.04 16.35 -14.06
C ASP A 45 -13.30 16.17 -12.56
N PRO A 46 -13.99 17.10 -11.88
CA PRO A 46 -14.32 16.99 -10.47
C PRO A 46 -15.38 15.91 -10.14
N SER A 47 -15.72 15.03 -11.10
CA SER A 47 -16.76 14.01 -10.96
C SER A 47 -16.22 12.60 -10.75
N THR A 48 -14.90 12.41 -10.77
CA THR A 48 -14.24 11.18 -10.27
C THR A 48 -13.72 11.42 -8.85
N LEU A 49 -14.63 11.34 -7.87
CA LEU A 49 -14.36 11.32 -6.41
C LEU A 49 -13.53 10.08 -5.97
N GLY A 50 -12.66 9.58 -6.84
CA GLY A 50 -11.75 8.48 -6.58
C GLY A 50 -10.43 9.01 -6.02
N CYS A 51 -9.82 8.24 -5.13
CA CYS A 51 -8.46 8.47 -4.68
C CYS A 51 -7.48 7.53 -5.39
N LYS A 52 -6.18 7.83 -5.31
CA LYS A 52 -5.12 6.95 -5.80
C LYS A 52 -4.97 5.75 -4.84
N PRO A 53 -5.11 4.49 -5.28
CA PRO A 53 -4.94 3.33 -4.41
C PRO A 53 -3.61 3.34 -3.65
N GLY A 54 -3.67 3.05 -2.36
CA GLY A 54 -2.51 3.09 -1.45
C GLY A 54 -2.18 4.49 -0.92
N ALA A 55 -2.85 5.54 -1.39
CA ALA A 55 -2.76 6.86 -0.76
C ALA A 55 -3.37 6.83 0.65
N TYR A 56 -2.78 7.60 1.55
CA TYR A 56 -3.27 7.86 2.89
C TYR A 56 -3.63 9.33 3.04
N ALA A 57 -4.69 9.58 3.79
CA ALA A 57 -5.12 10.94 4.12
C ALA A 57 -5.52 11.02 5.58
N CYS A 58 -5.14 12.12 6.21
CA CYS A 58 -5.62 12.50 7.52
C CYS A 58 -7.01 13.15 7.40
N ARG A 59 -7.98 12.66 8.17
CA ARG A 59 -9.30 13.26 8.34
C ARG A 59 -9.52 13.60 9.80
N CYS A 60 -10.25 14.67 10.04
CA CYS A 60 -10.71 15.02 11.37
C CYS A 60 -12.19 15.38 11.32
N GLY A 61 -12.93 14.96 12.35
CA GLY A 61 -14.30 15.35 12.57
C GLY A 61 -14.43 16.84 12.86
N TRP A 62 -15.68 17.32 12.91
CA TRP A 62 -15.96 18.71 13.24
C TRP A 62 -15.41 19.08 14.62
N GLY A 63 -14.67 20.19 14.70
CA GLY A 63 -13.98 20.60 15.93
C GLY A 63 -12.62 19.93 16.16
N GLY A 64 -12.18 19.07 15.25
CA GLY A 64 -10.81 18.56 15.18
C GLY A 64 -10.38 17.69 16.37
N LYS A 65 -11.32 17.22 17.19
CA LYS A 65 -11.02 16.41 18.38
C LYS A 65 -10.74 14.95 18.04
N GLU A 66 -11.54 14.40 17.15
CA GLU A 66 -11.41 13.04 16.65
C GLU A 66 -10.80 13.11 15.25
N CYS A 67 -9.68 12.42 15.06
CA CYS A 67 -9.00 12.34 13.78
C CYS A 67 -8.68 10.88 13.47
N TRP A 68 -8.67 10.54 12.19
CA TRP A 68 -8.38 9.20 11.69
C TRP A 68 -7.61 9.25 10.37
N LEU A 69 -6.93 8.15 10.08
CA LEU A 69 -6.29 7.92 8.81
C LEU A 69 -7.26 7.17 7.91
N GLU A 70 -7.44 7.69 6.71
CA GLU A 70 -8.09 6.97 5.62
C GLU A 70 -7.01 6.43 4.68
N VAL A 71 -7.19 5.21 4.20
CA VAL A 71 -6.42 4.63 3.10
C VAL A 71 -7.33 4.50 1.89
N CYS A 72 -6.79 4.80 0.72
CA CYS A 72 -7.47 4.57 -0.52
C CYS A 72 -7.33 3.11 -0.93
N ASN A 73 -8.46 2.40 -1.03
CA ASN A 73 -8.44 1.01 -1.46
C ASN A 73 -8.22 0.86 -2.98
N ALA A 74 -8.08 -0.38 -3.45
CA ALA A 74 -7.88 -0.70 -4.87
C ALA A 74 -9.03 -0.23 -5.80
N LEU A 75 -10.22 0.04 -5.25
CA LEU A 75 -11.37 0.56 -5.98
C LEU A 75 -11.41 2.09 -6.03
N GLY A 76 -10.36 2.76 -5.55
CA GLY A 76 -10.29 4.22 -5.49
C GLY A 76 -11.21 4.82 -4.43
N ARG A 77 -11.57 4.08 -3.38
CA ARG A 77 -12.43 4.57 -2.30
C ARG A 77 -11.65 4.73 -1.00
N TRP A 78 -11.90 5.83 -0.30
CA TRP A 78 -11.39 6.05 1.04
C TRP A 78 -12.04 5.08 2.02
N GLN A 79 -11.22 4.45 2.86
CA GLN A 79 -11.62 3.59 3.96
C GLN A 79 -10.81 3.95 5.20
N THR A 80 -11.46 4.02 6.35
CA THR A 80 -10.76 4.27 7.61
C THR A 80 -9.78 3.13 7.89
N SER A 81 -8.49 3.47 7.98
CA SER A 81 -7.40 2.55 8.30
C SER A 81 -7.13 2.48 9.80
N ALA A 82 -7.16 3.63 10.48
CA ALA A 82 -6.86 3.72 11.92
C ALA A 82 -7.43 5.01 12.50
N ASN A 83 -7.91 4.96 13.74
CA ASN A 83 -8.23 6.17 14.50
C ASN A 83 -6.98 6.66 15.23
N CYS A 84 -6.71 7.95 15.13
CA CYS A 84 -5.64 8.59 15.89
C CYS A 84 -6.14 8.92 17.30
N ARG A 85 -5.22 9.30 18.18
CA ARG A 85 -5.58 9.70 19.53
C ARG A 85 -6.50 10.92 19.49
N ASP A 86 -7.52 10.94 20.36
CA ASP A 86 -8.37 12.11 20.50
C ASP A 86 -7.63 13.27 21.16
N ARG A 87 -7.91 14.49 20.68
CA ARG A 87 -7.44 15.72 21.31
C ARG A 87 -8.33 16.06 22.49
N SER A 88 -7.72 16.34 23.64
CA SER A 88 -8.43 16.77 24.84
C SER A 88 -9.15 18.12 24.66
N SER A 89 -8.72 18.95 23.70
CA SER A 89 -9.34 20.23 23.35
C SER A 89 -9.17 20.54 21.86
N PRO A 90 -10.06 21.35 21.25
CA PRO A 90 -9.95 21.72 19.82
C PRO A 90 -8.70 22.54 19.51
N ASN A 91 -8.08 23.13 20.53
CA ASN A 91 -6.85 23.93 20.44
C ASN A 91 -5.59 23.14 20.84
N GLY A 92 -5.69 21.81 21.08
CA GLY A 92 -4.55 20.98 21.48
C GLY A 92 -3.53 20.77 20.36
N PRO A 93 -2.49 19.93 20.53
CA PRO A 93 -1.66 19.52 19.40
C PRO A 93 -2.46 18.64 18.42
N GLU A 94 -2.19 18.72 17.13
CA GLU A 94 -2.76 17.79 16.13
C GLU A 94 -2.31 16.36 16.42
N THR A 95 -3.18 15.38 16.20
CA THR A 95 -2.89 13.96 16.44
C THR A 95 -2.77 13.17 15.14
N CYS A 96 -2.83 13.85 14.01
CA CYS A 96 -2.84 13.27 12.69
C CYS A 96 -2.30 14.29 11.68
N ARG A 97 -1.47 13.83 10.74
CA ARG A 97 -0.80 14.72 9.79
C ARG A 97 -0.59 14.04 8.44
N ASN A 98 -0.77 14.82 7.37
CA ASN A 98 -0.40 14.41 6.02
C ASN A 98 1.12 14.55 5.83
N GLY A 99 1.72 13.50 5.29
CA GLY A 99 3.13 13.43 4.89
C GLY A 99 3.31 13.55 3.37
N PRO A 100 4.56 13.48 2.90
CA PRO A 100 4.86 13.46 1.47
C PRO A 100 4.44 12.12 0.82
N ASN A 101 4.37 12.09 -0.51
CA ASN A 101 4.10 10.88 -1.30
C ASN A 101 2.80 10.16 -0.93
N ASP A 102 1.72 10.91 -0.74
CA ASP A 102 0.41 10.36 -0.41
C ASP A 102 0.42 9.55 0.90
N THR A 103 1.23 9.95 1.88
CA THR A 103 1.27 9.32 3.21
C THR A 103 0.53 10.16 4.24
N ALA A 104 0.03 9.53 5.30
CA ALA A 104 -0.46 10.21 6.48
C ALA A 104 -0.23 9.31 7.70
N TYR A 105 -0.02 9.91 8.86
CA TYR A 105 0.28 9.19 10.09
C TYR A 105 -0.34 9.88 11.30
N CYS A 106 -0.63 9.08 12.33
CA CYS A 106 -0.98 9.59 13.63
C CYS A 106 0.29 10.06 14.37
N ILE A 107 0.14 11.10 15.20
CA ILE A 107 1.20 11.69 16.02
C ILE A 107 0.94 11.39 17.49
#